data_AF-A0A2M7UXP4-F1
#
_entry.id   AF-A0A2M7UXP4-F1
#
_cell.length_a   1.000
_cell.length_b   1.000
_cell.length_c   1.000
_cell.angle_alpha   90.00
_cell.angle_beta   90.00
_cell.angle_gamma   90.00
#
_symmetry.space_group_name_H-M   'P 1'
#
loop_
_entity.id
_entity.type
_entity.pdbx_description
1 polymer ?
#
loop_
_entity_poly.entity_id
_entity_poly.type
_entity_poly.pdbx_seq_one_letter_code
_entity_poly.pdbx_strand_id
1 'polypeptide(L)'
;MNSENNISKEEADKIMAAPGEIRGLAIKANWDYLRKVKGPEVVLIIEEEFIRLGYPFPYKGIKILSFYSAGYDALLLLMLERFFHVQEDGFVEMGADGVKSSILMKVVIKYFASVEKAVIQAVKIWPRYYILLES
;
A
#
# COMPACT_ATOMS: atom_id res chain seq x y z
N MET A 1 6.54 -9.54 23.00
CA MET A 1 5.66 -9.49 21.81
C MET A 1 4.78 -10.72 21.84
N ASN A 2 3.46 -10.54 21.87
CA ASN A 2 2.50 -11.64 21.80
C ASN A 2 2.58 -12.32 20.42
N SER A 3 2.32 -13.63 20.36
CA SER A 3 2.40 -14.43 19.14
C SER A 3 1.44 -13.99 18.01
N GLU A 4 0.42 -13.20 18.33
CA GLU A 4 -0.57 -12.67 17.37
C GLU A 4 -0.05 -11.49 16.53
N ASN A 5 0.97 -10.78 17.00
CA ASN A 5 1.52 -9.59 16.32
C ASN A 5 2.77 -9.92 15.49
N ASN A 6 2.93 -11.15 15.02
CA ASN A 6 4.12 -11.55 14.27
C ASN A 6 3.74 -12.16 12.92
N ILE A 7 4.41 -11.74 11.86
CA ILE A 7 4.24 -12.32 10.53
C ILE A 7 5.29 -13.41 10.36
N SER A 8 4.89 -14.62 10.00
CA SER A 8 5.85 -15.69 9.77
C SER A 8 6.53 -15.54 8.40
N LYS A 9 7.75 -16.08 8.26
CA LYS A 9 8.44 -16.11 6.96
C LYS A 9 7.61 -16.86 5.91
N GLU A 10 7.01 -18.00 6.28
CA GLU A 10 6.16 -18.78 5.38
C GLU A 10 4.92 -17.99 4.91
N GLU A 11 4.30 -17.22 5.80
CA GLU A 11 3.18 -16.34 5.44
C GLU A 11 3.62 -15.21 4.50
N ALA A 12 4.75 -14.58 4.80
CA ALA A 12 5.33 -13.58 3.91
C ALA A 12 5.68 -14.17 2.52
N ASP A 13 6.20 -15.40 2.47
CA ASP A 13 6.52 -16.09 1.22
C ASP A 13 5.27 -16.34 0.39
N LYS A 14 4.16 -16.75 1.01
CA LYS A 14 2.86 -16.92 0.35
C LYS A 14 2.33 -15.59 -0.22
N ILE A 15 2.45 -14.50 0.54
CA ILE A 15 2.02 -13.17 0.10
C ILE A 15 2.90 -12.68 -1.06
N MET A 16 4.21 -12.86 -0.97
CA MET A 16 5.15 -12.40 -1.99
C MET A 16 5.08 -13.22 -3.29
N ALA A 17 4.62 -14.46 -3.20
CA ALA A 17 4.35 -15.32 -4.37
C ALA A 17 3.03 -14.98 -5.08
N ALA A 18 2.18 -14.14 -4.50
CA ALA A 18 0.92 -13.76 -5.14
C ALA A 18 1.19 -13.04 -6.48
N PRO A 19 0.50 -13.44 -7.56
CA PRO A 19 0.73 -12.85 -8.86
C PRO A 19 0.21 -11.41 -8.90
N GLY A 20 0.95 -10.56 -9.60
CA GLY A 20 0.54 -9.19 -9.88
C GLY A 20 1.60 -8.17 -9.49
N GLU A 21 1.44 -6.99 -10.08
CA GLU A 21 2.32 -5.87 -9.89
C GLU A 21 1.54 -4.63 -9.48
N ILE A 22 2.17 -3.78 -8.69
CA ILE A 22 1.64 -2.51 -8.23
C ILE A 22 2.67 -1.41 -8.49
N ARG A 23 2.21 -0.22 -8.85
CA ARG A 23 3.08 0.95 -8.97
C ARG A 23 3.61 1.35 -7.60
N GLY A 24 4.90 1.68 -7.54
CA GLY A 24 5.53 2.21 -6.33
C GLY A 24 4.83 3.45 -5.77
N LEU A 25 4.09 4.21 -6.58
CA LEU A 25 3.26 5.31 -6.10
C LEU A 25 2.25 4.88 -5.05
N ALA A 26 1.55 3.76 -5.27
CA ALA A 26 0.50 3.29 -4.36
C ALA A 26 1.11 2.81 -3.04
N ILE A 27 2.17 1.99 -3.13
CA ILE A 27 2.90 1.54 -1.92
C ILE A 27 3.44 2.75 -1.15
N LYS A 28 4.08 3.70 -1.84
CA LYS A 28 4.65 4.88 -1.20
C LYS A 28 3.59 5.75 -0.52
N ALA A 29 2.39 5.87 -1.10
CA ALA A 29 1.29 6.60 -0.47
C ALA A 29 0.88 5.98 0.87
N ASN A 30 0.83 4.64 0.95
CA ASN A 30 0.54 3.93 2.20
C ASN A 30 1.63 4.20 3.26
N TRP A 31 2.92 4.13 2.89
CA TRP A 31 4.02 4.49 3.79
C TRP A 31 3.98 5.96 4.24
N ASP A 32 3.68 6.88 3.33
CA ASP A 32 3.61 8.32 3.61
C ASP A 32 2.48 8.63 4.59
N TYR A 33 1.33 7.96 4.45
CA TYR A 33 0.21 8.05 5.38
C TYR A 33 0.61 7.61 6.79
N LEU A 34 1.27 6.45 6.91
CA LEU A 34 1.71 5.91 8.20
C LEU A 34 2.69 6.84 8.89
N ARG A 35 3.69 7.30 8.13
CA ARG A 35 4.67 8.26 8.63
C ARG A 35 4.01 9.54 9.15
N LYS A 36 2.94 9.99 8.48
CA LYS A 36 2.18 11.19 8.88
C LYS A 36 1.36 10.95 10.15
N VAL A 37 0.71 9.79 10.29
CA VAL A 37 -0.21 9.49 11.41
C VAL A 37 0.52 8.98 12.65
N LYS A 38 1.54 8.15 12.48
CA LYS A 38 2.23 7.44 13.56
C LYS A 38 3.61 7.99 13.88
N GLY A 39 4.18 8.84 13.02
CA GLY A 39 5.52 9.42 13.21
C GLY A 39 6.59 8.77 12.31
N PRO A 40 7.77 9.43 12.16
CA PRO A 40 8.85 8.96 11.29
C PRO A 40 9.47 7.61 11.68
N GLU A 41 9.43 7.24 12.96
CA GLU A 41 9.94 5.98 13.50
C GLU A 41 9.26 4.74 12.92
N VAL A 42 8.00 4.88 12.49
CA VAL A 42 7.22 3.78 11.90
C VAL A 42 7.90 3.22 10.65
N VAL A 43 8.61 4.07 9.91
CA VAL A 43 9.32 3.70 8.68
C VAL A 43 10.43 2.69 9.00
N LEU A 44 11.17 2.92 10.09
CA LEU A 44 12.27 2.04 10.49
C LEU A 44 11.74 0.66 10.93
N ILE A 45 10.65 0.64 11.71
CA ILE A 45 10.02 -0.60 12.17
C ILE A 45 9.58 -1.46 10.97
N ILE A 46 8.96 -0.83 9.98
CA ILE A 46 8.50 -1.52 8.77
C ILE A 46 9.70 -2.01 7.93
N GLU A 47 10.73 -1.17 7.73
CA GLU A 47 11.96 -1.58 7.01
C GLU A 47 12.66 -2.77 7.68
N GLU A 48 12.80 -2.75 9.00
CA GLU A 48 13.38 -3.84 9.79
C GLU A 48 12.57 -5.13 9.65
N GLU A 49 11.24 -5.01 9.64
CA GLU A 49 10.37 -6.17 9.48
C GLU A 49 10.47 -6.79 8.08
N PHE A 50 10.49 -5.96 7.03
CA PHE A 50 10.75 -6.43 5.67
C PHE A 50 12.11 -7.14 5.55
N ILE A 51 13.14 -6.62 6.22
CA ILE A 51 14.46 -7.27 6.27
C ILE A 51 14.38 -8.61 7.01
N ARG A 52 13.73 -8.65 8.17
CA ARG A 52 13.55 -9.87 8.98
C ARG A 52 12.82 -10.96 8.20
N LEU A 53 11.85 -10.56 7.38
CA LEU A 53 11.08 -11.45 6.50
C LEU A 53 11.81 -11.80 5.19
N GLY A 54 13.05 -11.34 4.98
CA GLY A 54 13.85 -11.67 3.79
C GLY A 54 13.39 -10.95 2.52
N TYR A 55 12.63 -9.87 2.65
CA TYR A 55 12.14 -9.04 1.54
C TYR A 55 12.48 -7.56 1.74
N PRO A 56 13.78 -7.16 1.82
CA PRO A 56 14.16 -5.77 2.11
C PRO A 56 13.48 -4.79 1.17
N PHE A 57 12.80 -3.78 1.73
CA PHE A 57 12.04 -2.82 0.96
C PHE A 57 12.24 -1.39 1.52
N PRO A 58 13.31 -0.70 1.10
CA PRO A 58 13.68 0.59 1.67
C PRO A 58 12.74 1.69 1.19
N TYR A 59 12.13 2.41 2.14
CA TYR A 59 11.17 3.49 1.90
C TYR A 59 11.71 4.58 0.96
N LYS A 60 12.95 5.04 1.22
CA LYS A 60 13.60 6.08 0.40
C LYS A 60 13.93 5.59 -1.02
N GLY A 61 14.01 4.27 -1.22
CA GLY A 61 14.33 3.66 -2.50
C GLY A 61 13.13 3.46 -3.42
N ILE A 62 11.90 3.71 -2.94
CA ILE A 62 10.68 3.46 -3.72
C ILE A 62 10.59 4.44 -4.90
N LYS A 63 10.84 3.91 -6.11
CA LYS A 63 10.61 4.61 -7.37
C LYS A 63 9.11 4.58 -7.70
N ILE A 64 8.44 5.73 -7.60
CA ILE A 64 6.98 5.84 -7.74
C ILE A 64 6.42 5.37 -9.09
N LEU A 65 7.23 5.43 -10.15
CA LEU A 65 6.83 5.00 -11.50
C LEU A 65 7.21 3.55 -11.80
N SER A 66 7.97 2.86 -10.96
CA SER A 66 8.32 1.45 -11.19
C SER A 66 7.19 0.53 -10.74
N PHE A 67 7.11 -0.66 -11.37
CA PHE A 67 6.30 -1.76 -10.88
C PHE A 67 7.08 -2.58 -9.85
N TYR A 68 6.35 -3.09 -8.86
CA TYR A 68 6.81 -3.97 -7.79
C TYR A 68 5.81 -5.10 -7.64
N SER A 69 6.21 -6.24 -7.05
CA SER A 69 5.24 -7.28 -6.67
C SER A 69 4.13 -6.68 -5.81
N ALA A 70 2.88 -7.00 -6.13
CA ALA A 70 1.72 -6.63 -5.31
C ALA A 70 1.83 -7.18 -3.87
N GLY A 71 2.61 -8.25 -3.67
CA GLY A 71 2.93 -8.80 -2.37
C GLY A 71 3.58 -7.79 -1.42
N TYR A 72 4.36 -6.81 -1.91
CA TYR A 72 4.92 -5.77 -1.06
C TYR A 72 3.85 -4.88 -0.42
N ASP A 73 2.81 -4.53 -1.18
CA ASP A 73 1.71 -3.73 -0.67
C ASP A 73 0.84 -4.55 0.29
N ALA A 74 0.53 -5.79 -0.07
CA ALA A 74 -0.23 -6.70 0.79
C ALA A 74 0.48 -6.97 2.13
N LEU A 75 1.81 -7.19 2.09
CA LEU A 75 2.60 -7.43 3.29
C LEU A 75 2.66 -6.17 4.17
N LEU A 76 2.77 -4.98 3.56
CA LEU A 76 2.67 -3.71 4.28
C LEU A 76 1.30 -3.56 4.97
N LEU A 77 0.21 -3.81 4.25
CA LEU A 77 -1.15 -3.71 4.82
C LEU A 77 -1.35 -4.70 5.99
N LEU A 78 -0.77 -5.90 5.91
CA LEU A 78 -0.80 -6.87 6.99
C LEU A 78 0.00 -6.40 8.22
N MET A 79 1.17 -5.79 8.02
CA MET A 79 1.92 -5.15 9.12
C MET A 79 1.11 -4.05 9.79
N LEU A 80 0.30 -3.32 9.02
CA LEU A 80 -0.55 -2.23 9.52
C LEU A 80 -1.61 -2.74 10.47
N GLU A 81 -2.29 -3.79 10.05
CA GLU A 81 -3.28 -4.48 10.85
C GLU A 81 -2.66 -5.05 12.13
N ARG A 82 -1.55 -5.81 12.01
CA ARG A 82 -1.01 -6.59 13.14
C ARG A 82 -0.12 -5.79 14.10
N PHE A 83 0.70 -4.87 13.61
CA PHE A 83 1.70 -4.18 14.44
C PHE A 83 1.16 -2.86 14.96
N PHE A 84 0.38 -2.19 14.12
CA PHE A 84 -0.12 -0.84 14.40
C PHE A 84 -1.60 -0.82 14.78
N HIS A 85 -2.24 -2.00 14.80
CA HIS A 85 -3.65 -2.20 15.15
C HIS A 85 -4.57 -1.28 14.36
N VAL A 86 -4.23 -1.05 13.09
CA VAL A 86 -5.08 -0.28 12.17
C VAL A 86 -6.33 -1.10 11.90
N GLN A 87 -7.48 -0.56 12.28
CA GLN A 87 -8.79 -1.17 12.05
C GLN A 87 -9.37 -0.68 10.71
N GLU A 88 -10.54 -1.21 10.34
CA GLU A 88 -11.22 -0.92 9.08
C GLU A 88 -11.38 0.58 8.81
N ASP A 89 -11.74 1.36 9.83
CA ASP A 89 -11.86 2.82 9.76
C ASP A 89 -10.53 3.49 9.36
N GLY A 90 -9.42 3.04 9.92
CA GLY A 90 -8.08 3.51 9.58
C GLY A 90 -7.68 3.20 8.14
N PHE A 91 -8.11 2.07 7.59
CA PHE A 91 -7.91 1.76 6.17
C PHE A 91 -8.76 2.64 5.25
N VAL A 92 -10.00 2.95 5.66
CA VAL A 92 -10.86 3.92 4.93
C VAL A 92 -10.22 5.32 4.93
N GLU A 93 -9.70 5.77 6.07
CA GLU A 93 -9.01 7.05 6.18
C GLU A 93 -7.74 7.10 5.33
N MET A 94 -6.95 6.02 5.32
CA MET A 94 -5.76 5.89 4.48
C MET A 94 -6.11 6.00 2.99
N GLY A 95 -7.15 5.31 2.54
CA GLY A 95 -7.65 5.41 1.17
C GLY A 95 -8.09 6.84 0.82
N ALA A 96 -8.81 7.50 1.74
CA ALA A 96 -9.23 8.89 1.56
C ALA A 96 -8.03 9.87 1.50
N ASP A 97 -6.99 9.66 2.31
CA ASP A 97 -5.77 10.47 2.29
C ASP A 97 -4.97 10.25 0.99
N GLY A 98 -4.89 9.02 0.48
CA GLY A 98 -4.29 8.71 -0.82
C GLY A 98 -4.93 9.50 -1.98
N VAL A 99 -6.25 9.63 -1.97
CA VAL A 99 -6.99 10.45 -2.95
C VAL A 99 -6.71 11.94 -2.73
N LYS A 100 -6.70 12.42 -1.49
CA LYS A 100 -6.45 13.83 -1.15
C LYS A 100 -5.01 14.26 -1.43
N SER A 101 -4.03 13.38 -1.32
CA SER A 101 -2.62 13.70 -1.56
C SER A 101 -2.28 13.68 -3.06
N SER A 102 -2.98 12.88 -3.86
CA SER A 102 -2.73 12.75 -5.29
C SER A 102 -3.25 13.93 -6.11
N ILE A 103 -2.31 14.71 -6.70
CA ILE A 103 -2.64 15.80 -7.65
C ILE A 103 -3.40 15.24 -8.85
N LEU A 104 -2.98 14.11 -9.39
CA LEU A 104 -3.65 13.48 -10.53
C LEU A 104 -5.09 13.12 -10.16
N MET A 105 -5.31 12.53 -8.97
CA MET A 105 -6.66 12.11 -8.58
C MET A 105 -7.58 13.28 -8.28
N LYS A 106 -7.05 14.36 -7.67
CA LYS A 106 -7.77 15.62 -7.52
C LYS A 106 -8.23 16.20 -8.86
N VAL A 107 -7.37 16.15 -9.88
CA VAL A 107 -7.69 16.62 -11.23
C VAL A 107 -8.77 15.74 -11.85
N VAL A 108 -8.62 14.42 -11.77
CA VAL A 108 -9.59 13.43 -12.28
C VAL A 108 -10.96 13.61 -11.64
N ILE A 109 -11.06 13.74 -10.32
CA ILE A 109 -12.33 13.95 -9.61
C ILE A 109 -13.02 15.25 -10.03
N LYS A 110 -12.26 16.33 -10.23
CA LYS A 110 -12.83 17.62 -10.70
C LYS A 110 -13.50 17.51 -12.08
N TYR A 111 -13.07 16.58 -12.92
CA TYR A 111 -13.68 16.37 -14.24
C TYR A 111 -14.96 15.50 -14.20
N PHE A 112 -15.32 14.95 -13.04
CA PHE A 112 -16.52 14.12 -12.91
C PHE A 112 -17.61 14.81 -12.10
N ALA A 113 -18.72 15.10 -12.78
CA ALA A 113 -19.88 15.76 -12.20
C ALA A 113 -20.68 14.90 -11.18
N SER A 114 -20.36 13.61 -11.04
CA SER A 114 -21.05 12.69 -10.14
C SER A 114 -20.11 11.58 -9.67
N VAL A 115 -20.31 11.10 -8.44
CA VAL A 115 -19.54 9.99 -7.84
C VAL A 115 -19.59 8.75 -8.72
N GLU A 116 -20.76 8.42 -9.28
CA GLU A 116 -20.94 7.27 -10.17
C GLU A 116 -20.03 7.33 -11.40
N LYS A 117 -19.98 8.49 -12.08
CA LYS A 117 -19.07 8.70 -13.22
C LYS A 117 -17.60 8.65 -12.80
N ALA A 118 -17.27 9.12 -11.59
CA ALA A 118 -15.91 9.04 -11.07
C ALA A 118 -15.47 7.59 -10.82
N VAL A 119 -16.34 6.76 -10.25
CA VAL A 119 -16.07 5.34 -9.99
C VAL A 119 -15.87 4.57 -11.30
N ILE A 120 -16.75 4.76 -12.29
CA ILE A 120 -16.63 4.11 -13.61
C ILE A 120 -15.28 4.42 -14.26
N GLN A 121 -14.78 5.63 -14.07
CA GLN A 121 -13.53 6.08 -14.69
C GLN A 121 -12.31 5.68 -13.86
N ALA A 122 -12.42 5.61 -12.53
CA ALA A 122 -11.40 5.04 -11.66
C ALA A 122 -11.11 3.58 -12.04
N VAL A 123 -12.14 2.77 -12.32
CA VAL A 123 -11.97 1.39 -12.80
C VAL A 123 -11.14 1.31 -14.08
N LYS A 124 -11.29 2.26 -15.00
CA LYS A 124 -10.49 2.32 -16.24
C LYS A 124 -9.04 2.75 -16.01
N ILE A 125 -8.77 3.44 -14.90
CA ILE A 125 -7.44 3.95 -14.53
C ILE A 125 -6.67 2.89 -13.72
N TRP A 126 -7.37 2.05 -12.96
CA TRP A 126 -6.77 1.03 -12.08
C TRP A 126 -5.71 0.14 -12.76
N PRO A 127 -5.89 -0.33 -14.01
CA PRO A 127 -4.88 -1.10 -14.73
C PRO A 127 -3.54 -0.38 -14.94
N ARG A 128 -3.50 0.96 -14.81
CA ARG A 128 -2.24 1.73 -14.88
C ARG A 128 -1.42 1.64 -13.59
N TYR A 129 -2.08 1.26 -12.50
CA TYR A 129 -1.55 1.17 -11.14
C TYR A 129 -1.37 -0.25 -10.65
N TYR A 130 -2.23 -1.17 -11.08
CA TYR A 130 -2.23 -2.57 -10.68
C TYR A 130 -2.33 -3.43 -11.93
N ILE A 131 -1.44 -4.39 -12.07
CA ILE A 131 -1.49 -5.42 -13.11
C ILE A 131 -1.74 -6.73 -12.38
N LEU A 132 -2.90 -7.35 -12.60
CA LEU A 132 -3.10 -8.74 -12.21
C LEU A 132 -2.42 -9.60 -13.28
N LEU A 133 -1.44 -10.40 -12.89
CA LEU A 133 -0.88 -11.40 -13.79
C LEU A 133 -1.77 -12.63 -13.67
N GLU A 134 -2.40 -13.05 -14.77
CA GLU A 134 -3.11 -14.33 -14.79
C GLU A 134 -2.09 -15.46 -14.57
N SER A 135 -2.41 -16.37 -13.65
CA SER A 135 -1.59 -17.54 -13.29
C SER A 135 -1.79 -18.70 -14.26
#